data_AF-A0A2I0D4R6-F1
#
_entry.id   AF-A0A2I0D4R6-F1
#
_cell.length_a   1.000
_cell.length_b   1.000
_cell.length_c   1.000
_cell.angle_alpha   90.00
_cell.angle_beta   90.00
_cell.angle_gamma   90.00
#
_symmetry.space_group_name_H-M   'P 1'
#
loop_
_entity.id
_entity.type
_entity.pdbx_description
1 polymer ?
#
loop_
_entity_poly.entity_id
_entity_poly.type
_entity_poly.pdbx_seq_one_letter_code
_entity_poly.pdbx_strand_id
1 'polypeptide(L)' 'MAEIWIIVIAVSIFLTITLIYWKFTRETIKTKYGHNWKIWGARTFYWQDAIYICSGITFLILVLLKWTEVLTF' A
#
# COMPACT_ATOMS: atom_id res chain seq x y z
N MET A 1 -22.25 6.06 11.29
CA MET A 1 -21.45 7.29 11.07
C MET A 1 -20.04 7.16 11.64
N ALA A 2 -19.87 6.77 12.91
CA ALA A 2 -18.54 6.62 13.55
C ALA A 2 -17.59 5.65 12.80
N GLU A 3 -18.10 4.51 12.32
CA GLU A 3 -17.25 3.52 11.64
C GLU A 3 -16.84 3.88 10.20
N ILE A 4 -17.64 4.69 9.50
CA ILE A 4 -17.33 5.10 8.12
C ILE A 4 -16.03 5.91 8.08
N TRP A 5 -15.79 6.76 9.09
CA TRP A 5 -14.57 7.56 9.18
C TRP A 5 -13.32 6.69 9.34
N ILE A 6 -13.41 5.60 10.10
CA ILE A 6 -12.29 4.65 10.26
C ILE A 6 -11.93 4.02 8.91
N ILE A 7 -12.93 3.62 8.13
CA ILE A 7 -12.72 3.05 6.78
C ILE A 7 -12.08 4.10 5.86
N VAL A 8 -12.57 5.34 5.87
CA VAL A 8 -12.01 6.43 5.06
C VAL A 8 -10.55 6.69 5.42
N ILE A 9 -10.20 6.69 6.71
CA ILE A 9 -8.82 6.86 7.19
C ILE A 9 -7.94 5.68 6.73
N ALA A 10 -8.40 4.44 6.91
CA ALA A 10 -7.67 3.25 6.49
C ALA A 10 -7.38 3.26 4.97
N VAL A 11 -8.39 3.59 4.16
CA VAL A 11 -8.24 3.72 2.70
C VAL A 11 -7.27 4.85 2.34
N SER A 12 -7.36 5.99 3.02
CA SER A 12 -6.47 7.13 2.76
C SER A 12 -5.01 6.80 3.07
N ILE A 13 -4.75 6.10 4.19
CA ILE A 13 -3.42 5.61 4.56
C ILE A 13 -2.91 4.61 3.52
N PHE A 14 -3.73 3.63 3.15
CA PHE A 14 -3.38 2.62 2.15
C PHE A 14 -3.00 3.24 0.80
N LEU A 15 -3.81 4.18 0.31
CA LEU A 15 -3.53 4.88 -0.95
C LEU A 15 -2.23 5.69 -0.87
N THR A 16 -2.02 6.40 0.25
CA THR A 16 -0.80 7.19 0.47
C THR A 16 0.44 6.30 0.44
N ILE A 17 0.44 5.18 1.16
CA ILE A 17 1.55 4.22 1.18
C ILE A 17 1.75 3.61 -0.20
N THR A 18 0.67 3.28 -0.92
CA THR A 18 0.76 2.70 -2.26
C THR A 18 1.41 3.67 -3.24
N LEU A 19 1.09 4.96 -3.18
CA LEU A 19 1.71 6.00 -4.01
C LEU A 19 3.20 6.16 -3.68
N ILE A 20 3.55 6.15 -2.39
CA ILE A 20 4.94 6.20 -1.93
C ILE A 20 5.71 4.98 -2.45
N TYR A 21 5.19 3.78 -2.19
CA TYR A 21 5.78 2.52 -2.65
C TYR A 21 5.99 2.58 -4.16
N TRP A 22 4.97 2.94 -4.93
CA TRP A 22 5.06 3.03 -6.38
C TRP A 22 6.12 4.03 -6.86
N LYS A 23 6.21 5.21 -6.23
CA LYS A 23 7.21 6.21 -6.58
C LYS A 23 8.64 5.70 -6.38
N PHE A 24 8.90 4.93 -5.33
CA PHE A 24 10.24 4.44 -4.99
C PHE A 24 10.63 3.15 -5.70
N THR A 25 9.69 2.23 -5.95
CA THR A 25 10.02 0.89 -6.45
C THR A 25 9.85 0.74 -7.96
N ARG A 26 9.01 1.57 -8.60
CA ARG A 26 8.68 1.43 -10.03
C ARG A 26 9.90 1.43 -10.93
N GLU A 27 10.82 2.38 -10.78
CA GLU A 27 11.98 2.47 -11.68
C GLU A 27 12.95 1.29 -11.45
N THR A 28 13.18 0.92 -10.19
CA THR A 28 14.00 -0.25 -9.83
C THR A 28 13.45 -1.54 -10.45
N ILE A 29 12.13 -1.74 -10.35
CA ILE A 29 11.47 -2.94 -10.84
C ILE A 29 11.38 -2.94 -12.37
N LYS A 30 11.15 -1.78 -12.99
CA LYS A 30 11.20 -1.62 -14.44
C LYS A 30 12.59 -1.97 -14.99
N THR A 31 13.66 -1.58 -14.30
CA THR A 31 15.03 -1.96 -14.65
C THR A 31 15.26 -3.46 -14.45
N LYS A 32 14.79 -4.04 -13.33
CA LYS A 32 14.92 -5.47 -13.02
C LYS A 32 14.20 -6.37 -14.03
N TYR A 33 12.99 -6.02 -14.42
CA TYR A 33 12.20 -6.80 -15.39
C TYR A 33 12.54 -6.46 -16.85
N GLY A 34 13.17 -5.32 -17.13
CA GLY A 34 13.61 -4.94 -18.47
C GLY A 34 12.51 -5.04 -19.52
N HIS A 35 12.73 -5.83 -20.57
CA HIS A 35 11.75 -6.06 -21.63
C HIS A 35 10.45 -6.70 -21.10
N ASN A 36 10.55 -7.55 -20.07
CA ASN A 36 9.41 -8.26 -19.49
C ASN A 36 8.46 -7.33 -18.74
N TRP A 37 8.87 -6.10 -18.39
CA TRP A 37 7.97 -5.09 -17.81
C TRP A 37 6.83 -4.68 -18.77
N LYS A 38 7.01 -4.88 -20.09
CA LYS A 38 5.95 -4.65 -21.07
C LYS A 38 4.86 -5.72 -21.03
N ILE A 39 5.16 -6.90 -20.47
CA ILE A 39 4.22 -8.00 -20.31
C ILE A 39 3.37 -7.73 -19.08
N TRP A 40 2.05 -7.88 -19.23
CA TRP A 40 1.10 -7.69 -18.13
C TRP A 40 1.42 -8.55 -16.91
N GLY A 41 1.89 -9.79 -17.10
CA GLY A 41 2.25 -10.69 -16.00
C GLY A 41 3.25 -10.07 -15.02
N ALA A 42 4.35 -9.49 -15.51
CA ALA A 42 5.33 -8.84 -14.64
C ALA A 42 4.75 -7.65 -13.86
N ARG A 43 3.84 -6.89 -14.48
CA ARG A 43 3.14 -5.78 -13.82
C ARG A 43 2.15 -6.28 -12.76
N THR A 44 1.44 -7.38 -13.03
CA THR A 44 0.51 -7.98 -12.08
C THR A 44 1.25 -8.49 -10.84
N PHE A 45 2.38 -9.19 -11.02
CA PHE A 45 3.21 -9.63 -9.89
C PHE A 45 3.73 -8.45 -9.08
N TYR A 46 4.16 -7.38 -9.73
CA TYR A 46 4.55 -6.14 -9.06
C TYR A 46 3.41 -5.55 -8.22
N TRP A 47 2.21 -5.41 -8.78
CA TRP A 47 1.07 -4.86 -8.05
C TRP A 47 0.58 -5.79 -6.94
N GLN A 48 0.68 -7.11 -7.10
CA GLN A 48 0.37 -8.07 -6.04
C GLN A 48 1.31 -7.91 -4.84
N ASP A 49 2.62 -7.83 -5.10
CA ASP A 49 3.62 -7.56 -4.05
C ASP A 49 3.38 -6.21 -3.37
N ALA A 50 3.11 -5.16 -4.18
CA ALA A 50 2.77 -3.84 -3.67
C ALA A 50 1.56 -3.88 -2.73
N ILE A 51 0.49 -4.59 -3.11
CA ILE A 51 -0.71 -4.73 -2.27
C ILE A 51 -0.38 -5.41 -0.95
N TYR A 52 0.39 -6.51 -0.95
CA TYR A 52 0.75 -7.20 0.30
C TYR A 52 1.57 -6.31 1.23
N ILE A 53 2.63 -5.67 0.71
CA ILE A 53 3.49 -4.79 1.51
C ILE A 53 2.69 -3.60 2.03
N CYS A 54 1.93 -2.92 1.16
CA CYS A 54 1.16 -1.74 1.54
C CYS A 54 0.05 -2.10 2.54
N SER A 55 -0.58 -3.27 2.42
CA SER A 55 -1.58 -3.74 3.39
C SER A 55 -0.94 -4.00 4.75
N GLY A 56 0.22 -4.65 4.79
CA GLY A 56 0.97 -4.88 6.03
C GLY A 56 1.35 -3.58 6.73
N ILE A 57 1.89 -2.61 5.99
CA ILE A 57 2.25 -1.29 6.54
C ILE A 57 1.00 -0.54 7.02
N THR A 58 -0.08 -0.55 6.24
CA THR A 58 -1.36 0.08 6.63
C THR A 58 -1.89 -0.52 7.92
N PHE A 59 -1.88 -1.85 8.03
CA PHE A 59 -2.31 -2.55 9.24
C PHE A 59 -1.46 -2.15 10.45
N LEU A 60 -0.12 -2.12 10.31
CA LEU A 60 0.77 -1.67 11.38
C LEU A 60 0.46 -0.25 11.84
N ILE A 61 0.21 0.68 10.90
CA ILE A 61 -0.15 2.06 11.24
C ILE A 61 -1.49 2.11 11.97
N LEU A 62 -2.50 1.38 11.52
CA LEU A 62 -3.81 1.33 12.19
C LEU A 62 -3.69 0.78 13.63
N VAL A 63 -2.88 -0.25 13.83
CA VAL A 63 -2.59 -0.81 15.17
C VAL A 63 -1.88 0.23 16.05
N LEU A 64 -0.92 0.96 15.51
CA LEU A 64 -0.24 2.03 16.25
C LEU A 64 -1.21 3.16 16.62
N LEU A 65 -2.05 3.60 15.68
CA LEU A 65 -3.07 4.63 15.93
C LEU A 65 -4.05 4.19 17.02
N LYS A 66 -4.44 2.91 17.01
CA LYS A 66 -5.25 2.31 18.08
C LYS A 66 -4.53 2.31 19.43
N TRP A 67 -3.27 1.91 19.46
CA TRP A 67 -2.47 1.90 20.69
C TRP A 67 -2.36 3.31 21.27
N THR A 68 -2.10 4.32 20.46
CA THR A 68 -2.00 5.72 20.91
C THR A 68 -3.35 6.39 21.23
N GLU A 69 -4.46 5.64 21.23
CA GLU A 69 -5.82 6.13 21.44
C GLU A 69 -6.28 7.21 20.43
N VAL A 70 -5.55 7.38 19.32
CA VAL A 70 -5.90 8.31 18.22
C VAL A 70 -7.09 7.76 17.43
N LEU A 71 -7.16 6.44 17.25
CA LEU A 71 -8.29 5.75 16.62
C LEU A 71 -8.86 4.72 17.59
N THR A 72 -10.08 4.91 18.06
CA THR A 72 -10.77 3.93 18.90
C THR A 72 -11.70 3.08 18.06
N PHE A 73 -11.35 1.80 17.91
CA PHE A 73 -12.14 0.76 17.25
C PHE A 73 -11.84 -0.62 17.84
#